data_AF-A0A0F8XYW5-F1
#
_entry.id   AF-A0A0F8XYW5-F1
#
_cell.length_a   1.000
_cell.length_b   1.000
_cell.length_c   1.000
_cell.angle_alpha   90.00
_cell.angle_beta   90.00
_cell.angle_gamma   90.00
#
_symmetry.space_group_name_H-M   'P 1'
#
loop_
_entity.id
_entity.type
_entity.pdbx_description
1 polymer ?
#
loop_
_entity_poly.entity_id
_entity_poly.type
_entity_poly.pdbx_seq_one_letter_code
_entity_poly.pdbx_strand_id
1 'polypeptide(L)'
;MVNCPWSPHASCNTEIFSDVNSAFIIGSNSPDRREYIDMIKDVIKEFNLEPRFALDLNQYNGKQAFCTNICSQIRKSRIVITDLSGPTEIVCNKCKETKELFSVNVFWEYGYAAALEKDPILICDESQYVPFDVADKNAEFYNKGNLKELLRPVIQQRLNVSIPLSINKEKKIILNQNTNNYQAKAQEILFKVNNKEISISVILPEYYEFLREINEKKEEQWVGAELSGNVSELGKDHPEYFEYRKIKGYISPSELISAGMYSLDIIAADEKSMMFKHDYIPSISIHEIETFLDSSTGFGRIALSKKYIDSIGVDLPRITKFYFYFNPTGLIRIITNIRSKIGAFLVQYIRK
;
A
#
# COMPACT_ATOMS: atom_id res chain seq x y z
N MET A 1 14.76 8.67 7.45
CA MET A 1 14.98 7.35 8.07
C MET A 1 13.66 6.93 8.67
N VAL A 2 13.15 5.73 8.34
CA VAL A 2 11.87 5.25 8.88
C VAL A 2 12.19 4.40 10.10
N ASN A 3 11.85 4.89 11.30
CA ASN A 3 11.97 4.11 12.52
C ASN A 3 11.00 2.93 12.48
N CYS A 4 11.34 1.81 13.11
CA CYS A 4 10.47 0.65 13.17
C CYS A 4 9.16 1.06 13.88
N PRO A 5 7.97 0.80 13.30
CA PRO A 5 6.69 1.18 13.93
C PRO A 5 6.49 0.50 15.29
N TRP A 6 7.14 -0.64 15.50
CA TRP A 6 7.09 -1.41 16.74
C TRP A 6 8.12 -0.98 17.79
N SER A 7 9.17 -0.26 17.42
CA SER A 7 10.17 0.23 18.37
C SER A 7 10.85 1.50 17.82
N PRO A 8 10.65 2.67 18.47
CA PRO A 8 11.25 3.92 18.03
C PRO A 8 12.79 3.93 18.13
N HIS A 9 13.36 2.95 18.85
CA HIS A 9 14.81 2.74 18.99
C HIS A 9 15.36 1.63 18.09
N ALA A 10 14.51 0.98 17.30
CA ALA A 10 14.94 -0.01 16.32
C ALA A 10 14.74 0.55 14.90
N SER A 11 15.66 0.22 14.01
CA SER A 11 15.55 0.54 12.59
C SER A 11 15.76 -0.74 11.79
N CYS A 12 14.90 -0.98 10.80
CA CYS A 12 15.03 -2.10 9.88
C CYS A 12 15.76 -1.63 8.60
N ASN A 13 16.97 -1.09 8.79
CA ASN A 13 17.77 -0.46 7.74
C ASN A 13 18.61 -1.47 6.92
N THR A 14 18.13 -2.71 6.81
CA THR A 14 18.83 -3.77 6.09
C THR A 14 18.49 -3.71 4.60
N GLU A 15 19.50 -3.79 3.73
CA GLU A 15 19.29 -3.83 2.28
C GLU A 15 18.56 -5.15 1.89
N ILE A 16 17.57 -5.05 1.01
CA ILE A 16 16.79 -6.20 0.55
C ILE A 16 17.71 -7.12 -0.28
N PHE A 17 17.66 -8.43 -0.03
CA PHE A 17 18.53 -9.44 -0.67
C PHE A 17 20.03 -9.26 -0.39
N SER A 18 20.41 -8.56 0.67
CA SER A 18 21.82 -8.32 1.02
C SER A 18 22.58 -9.58 1.47
N ASP A 19 21.89 -10.68 1.77
CA ASP A 19 22.49 -11.94 2.21
C ASP A 19 22.02 -13.08 1.29
N VAL A 20 22.72 -13.22 0.15
CA VAL A 20 22.37 -14.15 -0.94
C VAL A 20 22.48 -15.63 -0.57
N ASN A 21 23.13 -15.94 0.55
CA ASN A 21 23.35 -17.30 1.03
C ASN A 21 22.41 -17.65 2.19
N SER A 22 21.36 -16.87 2.45
CA SER A 22 20.46 -17.13 3.58
C SER A 22 19.01 -17.34 3.16
N ALA A 23 18.28 -18.14 3.93
CA ALA A 23 16.85 -18.35 3.77
C ALA A 23 16.15 -18.07 5.10
N PHE A 24 15.05 -17.33 5.06
CA PHE A 24 14.24 -17.09 6.26
C PHE A 24 12.99 -17.97 6.25
N ILE A 25 12.74 -18.64 7.37
CA ILE A 25 11.55 -19.46 7.59
C ILE A 25 10.56 -18.66 8.44
N ILE A 26 9.39 -18.42 7.89
CA ILE A 26 8.21 -17.93 8.59
C ILE A 26 7.37 -19.16 8.95
N GLY A 27 7.04 -19.35 10.22
CA GLY A 27 6.24 -20.48 10.66
C GLY A 27 5.86 -20.40 12.13
N SER A 28 4.92 -21.24 12.54
CA SER A 28 4.45 -21.26 13.92
C SER A 28 5.59 -21.56 14.91
N ASN A 29 5.59 -20.85 16.03
CA ASN A 29 6.53 -21.09 17.13
C ASN A 29 6.05 -22.22 18.08
N SER A 30 4.93 -22.88 17.77
CA SER A 30 4.43 -24.00 18.56
C SER A 30 5.43 -25.16 18.53
N PRO A 31 5.70 -25.81 19.68
CA PRO A 31 6.54 -27.02 19.74
C PRO A 31 6.10 -28.11 18.76
N ASP A 32 4.80 -28.28 18.53
CA ASP A 32 4.24 -29.30 17.63
C ASP A 32 4.63 -29.10 16.17
N ARG A 33 5.03 -27.88 15.81
CA ARG A 33 5.46 -27.52 14.47
C ARG A 33 6.97 -27.60 14.29
N ARG A 34 7.74 -27.82 15.37
CA ARG A 34 9.21 -27.77 15.33
C ARG A 34 9.83 -28.79 14.38
N GLU A 35 9.29 -30.01 14.35
CA GLU A 35 9.78 -31.06 13.46
C GLU A 35 9.70 -30.64 11.98
N TYR A 36 8.57 -30.05 11.57
CA TYR A 36 8.38 -29.54 10.21
C TYR A 36 9.36 -28.40 9.90
N ILE A 37 9.57 -27.49 10.84
CA ILE A 37 10.57 -26.42 10.71
C ILE A 37 11.97 -27.01 10.49
N ASP A 38 12.36 -28.02 11.26
CA ASP A 38 13.68 -28.64 11.11
C ASP A 38 13.81 -29.43 9.79
N MET A 39 12.73 -30.05 9.30
CA MET A 39 12.69 -30.63 7.95
C MET A 39 12.90 -29.58 6.85
N ILE A 40 12.29 -28.39 6.97
CA ILE A 40 12.50 -27.27 6.03
C ILE A 40 13.97 -26.84 6.06
N LYS A 41 14.57 -26.71 7.25
CA LYS A 41 15.99 -26.34 7.41
C LYS A 41 16.92 -27.33 6.73
N ASP A 42 16.66 -28.64 6.86
CA ASP A 42 17.46 -29.67 6.22
C ASP A 42 17.48 -29.47 4.70
N VAL A 43 16.31 -29.27 4.09
CA VAL A 43 16.20 -29.06 2.65
C VAL A 43 16.91 -27.78 2.23
N ILE A 44 16.74 -26.67 2.96
CA ILE A 44 17.45 -25.41 2.67
C ILE A 44 18.97 -25.61 2.63
N LYS A 45 19.53 -26.39 3.55
CA LYS A 45 20.97 -26.66 3.62
C LYS A 45 21.48 -27.45 2.40
N GLU A 46 20.65 -28.29 1.77
CA GLU A 46 20.98 -28.98 0.53
C GLU A 46 21.32 -28.00 -0.60
N PHE A 47 20.80 -26.77 -0.55
CA PHE A 47 21.06 -25.69 -1.53
C PHE A 47 22.18 -24.73 -1.11
N ASN A 48 23.00 -25.09 -0.12
CA ASN A 48 24.06 -24.23 0.45
C ASN A 48 23.55 -22.89 1.01
N LEU A 49 22.29 -22.84 1.46
CA LEU A 49 21.72 -21.69 2.13
C LEU A 49 21.75 -21.88 3.65
N GLU A 50 21.96 -20.80 4.39
CA GLU A 50 21.86 -20.73 5.84
C GLU A 50 20.39 -20.54 6.24
N PRO A 51 19.72 -21.54 6.83
CA PRO A 51 18.36 -21.39 7.28
C PRO A 51 18.30 -20.57 8.57
N ARG A 52 17.36 -19.63 8.64
CA ARG A 52 17.11 -18.80 9.82
C ARG A 52 15.65 -18.87 10.21
N PHE A 53 15.40 -19.11 11.49
CA PHE A 53 14.06 -19.16 12.08
C PHE A 53 14.04 -18.32 13.35
N ALA A 54 12.96 -17.56 13.56
CA ALA A 54 12.90 -16.53 14.60
C ALA A 54 13.27 -17.04 16.01
N LEU A 55 12.84 -18.25 16.38
CA LEU A 55 13.16 -18.84 17.70
C LEU A 55 14.64 -19.20 17.87
N ASP A 56 15.35 -19.54 16.79
CA ASP A 56 16.76 -19.92 16.89
C ASP A 56 17.68 -18.70 17.10
N LEU A 57 17.15 -17.49 16.89
CA LEU A 57 17.92 -16.24 16.96
C LEU A 57 18.07 -15.69 18.39
N ASN A 58 17.45 -16.35 19.38
CA ASN A 58 17.68 -16.37 20.84
C ASN A 58 18.09 -15.09 21.62
N GLN A 59 18.05 -13.90 21.03
CA GLN A 59 18.19 -12.63 21.74
C GLN A 59 16.81 -12.05 22.01
N TYR A 60 16.14 -12.60 23.02
CA TYR A 60 14.80 -12.16 23.43
C TYR A 60 14.88 -10.84 24.21
N ASN A 61 14.99 -9.72 23.48
CA ASN A 61 15.06 -8.37 24.06
C ASN A 61 13.78 -7.55 23.80
N GLY A 62 12.60 -8.19 23.87
CA GLY A 62 11.31 -7.52 23.65
C GLY A 62 11.15 -6.95 22.23
N LYS A 63 10.53 -5.77 22.08
CA LYS A 63 10.17 -5.18 20.77
C LYS A 63 11.37 -4.88 19.84
N GLN A 64 12.59 -4.76 20.38
CA GLN A 64 13.81 -4.63 19.57
C GLN A 64 14.18 -5.92 18.82
N ALA A 65 13.88 -7.08 19.40
CA ALA A 65 14.14 -8.37 18.78
C ALA A 65 13.33 -8.55 17.49
N PHE A 66 12.13 -7.97 17.40
CA PHE A 66 11.27 -8.09 16.22
C PHE A 66 11.90 -7.45 14.97
N CYS A 67 12.32 -6.19 15.05
CA CYS A 67 12.85 -5.47 13.89
C CYS A 67 14.23 -6.03 13.43
N THR A 68 15.04 -6.52 14.38
CA THR A 68 16.39 -7.06 14.11
C THR A 68 16.38 -8.54 13.73
N ASN A 69 15.56 -9.36 14.40
CA ASN A 69 15.59 -10.82 14.25
C ASN A 69 14.51 -11.34 13.29
N ILE A 70 13.49 -10.55 12.98
CA ILE A 70 12.43 -10.96 12.04
C ILE A 70 12.47 -10.07 10.80
N CYS A 71 12.13 -8.79 10.90
CA CYS A 71 12.02 -7.91 9.72
C CYS A 71 13.35 -7.83 8.94
N SER A 72 14.48 -7.65 9.64
CA SER A 72 15.79 -7.56 8.98
C SER A 72 16.21 -8.87 8.33
N GLN A 73 15.84 -10.02 8.90
CA GLN A 73 16.13 -11.33 8.34
C GLN A 73 15.29 -11.59 7.09
N ILE A 74 13.99 -11.28 7.12
CA ILE A 74 13.11 -11.33 5.94
C ILE A 74 13.70 -10.49 4.80
N ARG A 75 14.11 -9.25 5.10
CA ARG A 75 14.68 -8.34 4.09
C ARG A 75 15.94 -8.90 3.44
N LYS A 76 16.95 -9.29 4.23
CA LYS A 76 18.26 -9.69 3.67
C LYS A 76 18.25 -11.06 3.00
N SER A 77 17.38 -11.97 3.43
CA SER A 77 17.43 -13.36 2.97
C SER A 77 17.20 -13.49 1.47
N ARG A 78 17.86 -14.46 0.84
CA ARG A 78 17.73 -14.76 -0.58
C ARG A 78 16.34 -15.27 -0.93
N ILE A 79 15.82 -16.19 -0.11
CA ILE A 79 14.48 -16.75 -0.21
C ILE A 79 13.77 -16.64 1.14
N VAL A 80 12.44 -16.62 1.08
CA VAL A 80 11.56 -16.70 2.25
C VAL A 80 10.66 -17.91 2.04
N ILE A 81 10.53 -18.76 3.05
CA ILE A 81 9.62 -19.91 3.07
C ILE A 81 8.62 -19.70 4.19
N THR A 82 7.33 -19.81 3.89
CA THR A 82 6.24 -19.58 4.83
C THR A 82 5.43 -20.86 5.01
N ASP A 83 5.50 -21.46 6.19
CA ASP A 83 4.60 -22.52 6.64
C ASP A 83 3.37 -21.89 7.30
N LEU A 84 2.25 -21.91 6.60
CA LEU A 84 0.98 -21.33 7.06
C LEU A 84 0.29 -22.17 8.14
N SER A 85 0.77 -23.41 8.36
CA SER A 85 0.12 -24.35 9.27
C SER A 85 0.31 -24.02 10.75
N GLY A 86 -0.77 -24.19 11.50
CA GLY A 86 -0.83 -24.02 12.95
C GLY A 86 -0.80 -25.35 13.69
N PRO A 87 -0.61 -25.34 15.03
CA PRO A 87 -0.96 -26.49 15.85
C PRO A 87 -2.47 -26.74 15.81
N THR A 88 -2.85 -27.98 16.08
CA THR A 88 -4.23 -28.42 16.19
C THR A 88 -4.55 -28.62 17.67
N GLU A 89 -5.47 -27.84 18.22
CA GLU A 89 -5.89 -27.97 19.63
C GLU A 89 -7.24 -28.69 19.75
N ILE A 90 -7.37 -29.53 20.77
CA ILE A 90 -8.66 -30.16 21.11
C ILE A 90 -9.52 -29.11 21.82
N VAL A 91 -10.57 -28.65 21.14
CA VAL A 91 -11.55 -27.70 21.69
C VAL A 91 -12.67 -28.39 22.46
N CYS A 92 -12.86 -29.70 22.27
CA CYS A 92 -13.85 -30.50 22.98
C CYS A 92 -13.29 -31.87 23.38
N ASN A 93 -12.90 -32.04 24.65
CA ASN A 93 -12.36 -33.31 25.14
C ASN A 93 -13.36 -34.49 25.06
N LYS A 94 -14.67 -34.21 25.09
CA LYS A 94 -15.72 -35.26 25.01
C LYS A 94 -15.93 -35.79 23.60
N CYS A 95 -15.93 -34.89 22.62
CA CYS A 95 -16.23 -35.19 21.23
C CYS A 95 -14.98 -35.24 20.34
N LYS A 96 -13.80 -34.98 20.93
CA LYS A 96 -12.50 -34.88 20.26
C LYS A 96 -12.48 -33.88 19.10
N GLU A 97 -13.36 -32.89 19.13
CA GLU A 97 -13.36 -31.80 18.16
C GLU A 97 -12.06 -31.02 18.30
N THR A 98 -11.41 -30.78 17.17
CA THR A 98 -10.16 -30.06 17.08
C THR A 98 -10.34 -28.76 16.31
N LYS A 99 -9.55 -27.76 16.67
CA LYS A 99 -9.49 -26.47 15.98
C LYS A 99 -8.05 -26.16 15.60
N GLU A 100 -7.86 -25.68 14.39
CA GLU A 100 -6.59 -25.14 13.93
C GLU A 100 -6.32 -23.78 14.57
N LEU A 101 -5.13 -23.60 15.13
CA LEU A 101 -4.68 -22.34 15.69
C LEU A 101 -3.63 -21.68 14.79
N PHE A 102 -4.13 -20.84 13.90
CA PHE A 102 -3.31 -20.00 13.05
C PHE A 102 -2.55 -18.94 13.86
N SER A 103 -1.24 -18.81 13.60
CA SER A 103 -0.41 -17.80 14.25
C SER A 103 -0.53 -16.47 13.52
N VAL A 104 -1.14 -15.46 14.16
CA VAL A 104 -1.28 -14.10 13.59
C VAL A 104 0.07 -13.52 13.13
N ASN A 105 1.16 -13.84 13.84
CA ASN A 105 2.51 -13.39 13.48
C ASN A 105 2.97 -13.99 12.14
N VAL A 106 2.63 -15.25 11.84
CA VAL A 106 2.96 -15.89 10.55
C VAL A 106 2.33 -15.13 9.39
N PHE A 107 1.04 -14.78 9.51
CA PHE A 107 0.34 -14.02 8.45
C PHE A 107 0.88 -12.60 8.32
N TRP A 108 1.23 -11.95 9.44
CA TRP A 108 1.87 -10.63 9.40
C TRP A 108 3.22 -10.68 8.70
N GLU A 109 4.08 -11.64 9.04
CA GLU A 109 5.41 -11.81 8.45
C GLU A 109 5.31 -12.15 6.96
N TYR A 110 4.34 -12.99 6.58
CA TYR A 110 4.00 -13.25 5.19
C TYR A 110 3.62 -11.97 4.44
N GLY A 111 2.65 -11.20 4.96
CA GLY A 111 2.21 -9.96 4.35
C GLY A 111 3.36 -8.95 4.23
N TYR A 112 4.25 -8.90 5.22
CA TYR A 112 5.46 -8.10 5.18
C TYR A 112 6.43 -8.55 4.08
N ALA A 113 6.68 -9.86 3.94
CA ALA A 113 7.53 -10.40 2.88
C ALA A 113 6.92 -10.15 1.48
N ALA A 114 5.61 -10.33 1.33
CA ALA A 114 4.88 -10.07 0.09
C ALA A 114 4.96 -8.57 -0.31
N ALA A 115 4.74 -7.66 0.64
CA ALA A 115 4.86 -6.21 0.42
C ALA A 115 6.29 -5.75 0.05
N LEU A 116 7.31 -6.57 0.36
CA LEU A 116 8.70 -6.35 -0.05
C LEU A 116 9.04 -6.99 -1.41
N GLU A 117 8.05 -7.53 -2.13
CA GLU A 117 8.22 -8.22 -3.40
C GLU A 117 9.21 -9.40 -3.29
N LYS A 118 9.25 -10.06 -2.12
CA LYS A 118 10.15 -11.22 -1.87
C LYS A 118 9.65 -12.52 -2.49
N ASP A 119 8.36 -12.57 -2.87
CA ASP A 119 7.69 -13.75 -3.42
C ASP A 119 7.95 -15.03 -2.58
N PRO A 120 7.44 -15.07 -1.33
CA PRO A 120 7.70 -16.18 -0.43
C PRO A 120 7.19 -17.51 -1.00
N ILE A 121 7.89 -18.60 -0.71
CA ILE A 121 7.41 -19.96 -0.99
C ILE A 121 6.35 -20.28 0.06
N LEU A 122 5.09 -20.40 -0.36
CA LEU A 122 3.97 -20.68 0.53
C LEU A 122 3.72 -22.18 0.58
N ILE A 123 3.74 -22.74 1.79
CA ILE A 123 3.38 -24.13 2.03
C ILE A 123 2.31 -24.26 3.13
N CYS A 124 1.45 -25.27 3.01
CA CYS A 124 0.46 -25.59 4.04
C CYS A 124 0.27 -27.11 4.15
N ASP A 125 0.12 -27.60 5.37
CA ASP A 125 -0.33 -28.95 5.66
C ASP A 125 -1.68 -29.19 4.98
N GLU A 126 -1.77 -30.24 4.17
CA GLU A 126 -2.93 -30.60 3.36
C GLU A 126 -4.17 -30.94 4.21
N SER A 127 -3.96 -31.25 5.49
CA SER A 127 -5.04 -31.46 6.45
C SER A 127 -5.69 -30.16 6.96
N GLN A 128 -5.08 -29.01 6.69
CA GLN A 128 -5.52 -27.70 7.19
C GLN A 128 -6.08 -26.80 6.09
N TYR A 129 -7.02 -25.94 6.45
CA TYR A 129 -7.58 -24.96 5.52
C TYR A 129 -6.69 -23.71 5.43
N VAL A 130 -6.57 -23.12 4.24
CA VAL A 130 -5.84 -21.85 4.04
C VAL A 130 -6.85 -20.69 4.00
N PRO A 131 -6.73 -19.67 4.86
CA PRO A 131 -7.60 -18.49 4.82
C PRO A 131 -7.60 -17.82 3.44
N PHE A 132 -8.78 -17.36 2.99
CA PHE A 132 -8.96 -16.78 1.65
C PHE A 132 -7.98 -15.63 1.37
N ASP A 133 -7.74 -14.76 2.36
CA ASP A 133 -6.87 -13.59 2.22
C ASP A 133 -5.39 -13.93 1.96
N VAL A 134 -4.99 -15.18 2.21
CA VAL A 134 -3.64 -15.69 1.90
C VAL A 134 -3.66 -16.92 0.98
N ALA A 135 -4.84 -17.30 0.49
CA ALA A 135 -5.00 -18.39 -0.46
C ALA A 135 -4.52 -17.91 -1.84
N ASP A 136 -3.20 -17.92 -2.02
CA ASP A 136 -2.59 -17.67 -3.32
C ASP A 136 -2.67 -18.94 -4.18
N LYS A 137 -2.75 -18.75 -5.50
CA LYS A 137 -2.69 -19.85 -6.48
C LYS A 137 -1.36 -20.62 -6.44
N ASN A 138 -0.35 -20.09 -5.76
CA ASN A 138 1.00 -20.64 -5.65
C ASN A 138 1.28 -21.32 -4.29
N ALA A 139 0.27 -21.50 -3.44
CA ALA A 139 0.44 -22.24 -2.20
C ALA A 139 0.54 -23.75 -2.49
N GLU A 140 1.59 -24.38 -1.98
CA GLU A 140 1.85 -25.81 -2.14
C GLU A 140 1.39 -26.58 -0.90
N PHE A 141 0.70 -27.70 -1.10
CA PHE A 141 0.14 -28.48 0.00
C PHE A 141 0.97 -29.73 0.27
N TYR A 142 1.29 -29.98 1.53
CA TYR A 142 2.14 -31.10 1.93
C TYR A 142 1.51 -31.95 3.05
N ASN A 143 2.02 -33.16 3.19
CA ASN A 143 1.98 -33.92 4.43
C ASN A 143 3.41 -34.21 4.89
N LYS A 144 3.54 -34.77 6.09
CA LYS A 144 4.84 -35.10 6.66
C LYS A 144 5.69 -36.00 5.75
N GLY A 145 5.08 -36.88 4.96
CA GLY A 145 5.79 -37.81 4.10
C GLY A 145 6.39 -37.18 2.85
N ASN A 146 5.80 -36.10 2.31
CA ASN A 146 6.21 -35.50 1.05
C ASN A 146 6.86 -34.11 1.17
N LEU A 147 6.83 -33.46 2.35
CA LEU A 147 7.32 -32.09 2.55
C LEU A 147 8.72 -31.84 1.95
N LYS A 148 9.67 -32.75 2.16
CA LYS A 148 11.04 -32.58 1.62
C LYS A 148 11.08 -32.66 0.09
N GLU A 149 10.37 -33.62 -0.49
CA GLU A 149 10.31 -33.79 -1.95
C GLU A 149 9.57 -32.64 -2.63
N LEU A 150 8.56 -32.08 -1.96
CA LEU A 150 7.82 -30.92 -2.44
C LEU A 150 8.68 -29.64 -2.44
N LEU A 151 9.49 -29.43 -1.39
CA LEU A 151 10.27 -28.20 -1.26
C LEU A 151 11.45 -28.09 -2.24
N ARG A 152 12.12 -29.20 -2.56
CA ARG A 152 13.31 -29.20 -3.44
C ARG A 152 13.07 -28.52 -4.79
N PRO A 153 12.08 -28.92 -5.61
CA PRO A 153 11.85 -28.30 -6.91
C PRO A 153 11.46 -26.83 -6.78
N VAL A 154 10.67 -26.47 -5.75
CA VAL A 154 10.20 -25.11 -5.53
C VAL A 154 11.34 -24.17 -5.12
N ILE A 155 12.23 -24.62 -4.21
CA ILE A 155 13.44 -23.87 -3.84
C ILE A 155 14.37 -23.71 -5.04
N GLN A 156 14.60 -24.78 -5.80
CA GLN A 156 15.43 -24.73 -7.01
C GLN A 156 14.88 -23.71 -8.02
N GLN A 157 13.58 -23.73 -8.28
CA GLN A 157 12.92 -22.77 -9.15
C GLN A 157 13.11 -21.34 -8.65
N ARG A 158 12.92 -21.10 -7.35
CA ARG A 158 13.05 -19.77 -6.76
C ARG A 158 14.49 -19.26 -6.79
N LEU A 159 15.48 -20.13 -6.69
CA LEU A 159 16.89 -19.77 -6.83
C LEU A 159 17.30 -19.42 -8.26
N ASN A 160 16.65 -20.02 -9.26
CA ASN A 160 16.88 -19.72 -10.68
C ASN A 160 16.30 -18.37 -11.11
N VAL A 161 15.33 -17.82 -10.37
CA VAL A 161 14.82 -16.46 -10.61
C VAL A 161 15.89 -15.46 -10.20
N SER A 162 16.34 -14.60 -11.11
CA SER A 162 17.29 -13.54 -10.79
C SER A 162 16.77 -12.72 -9.61
N ILE A 163 17.63 -12.47 -8.61
CA ILE A 163 17.32 -11.48 -7.58
C ILE A 163 16.96 -10.19 -8.34
N PRO A 164 15.83 -9.53 -8.03
CA PRO A 164 15.61 -8.16 -8.44
C PRO A 164 16.73 -7.37 -7.78
N LEU A 165 17.88 -7.26 -8.48
CA LEU A 165 19.05 -6.56 -8.01
C LEU A 165 18.55 -5.22 -7.54
N SER A 166 18.91 -4.86 -6.31
CA SER A 166 18.55 -3.58 -5.76
C SER A 166 18.95 -2.52 -6.79
N ILE A 167 17.94 -1.98 -7.45
CA ILE A 167 17.98 -0.90 -8.43
C ILE A 167 18.77 0.31 -7.86
N ASN A 168 19.11 0.32 -6.57
CA ASN A 168 19.81 1.36 -5.83
C ASN A 168 21.34 1.41 -5.99
N LYS A 169 22.08 0.32 -6.28
CA LYS A 169 23.56 0.39 -6.39
C LYS A 169 24.05 0.84 -7.76
N GLU A 170 23.41 0.38 -8.84
CA GLU A 170 23.66 0.92 -10.19
C GLU A 170 23.04 2.32 -10.37
N LYS A 171 21.88 2.61 -9.76
CA LYS A 171 21.31 3.98 -9.78
C LYS A 171 22.23 5.02 -9.15
N LYS A 172 23.06 4.70 -8.16
CA LYS A 172 23.94 5.72 -7.56
C LYS A 172 25.09 6.12 -8.47
N ILE A 173 25.49 5.23 -9.38
CA ILE A 173 26.53 5.49 -10.39
C ILE A 173 25.90 6.15 -11.63
N ILE A 174 24.67 5.75 -12.01
CA ILE A 174 23.94 6.32 -13.16
C ILE A 174 23.31 7.69 -12.83
N LEU A 175 22.82 7.95 -11.61
CA LEU A 175 22.24 9.25 -11.23
C LEU A 175 23.28 10.37 -11.34
N ASN A 176 24.54 10.13 -10.96
CA ASN A 176 25.58 11.15 -11.05
C ASN A 176 25.96 11.50 -12.49
N GLN A 177 25.56 10.69 -13.48
CA GLN A 177 25.77 10.97 -14.91
C GLN A 177 24.50 11.49 -15.61
N ASN A 178 23.29 11.26 -15.06
CA ASN A 178 22.01 11.68 -15.64
C ASN A 178 21.29 12.85 -14.92
N THR A 179 21.82 13.38 -13.80
CA THR A 179 21.23 14.53 -13.08
C THR A 179 21.01 15.76 -13.97
N ASN A 180 21.88 15.98 -14.95
CA ASN A 180 21.74 17.09 -15.90
C ASN A 180 20.48 16.96 -16.80
N ASN A 181 20.00 15.74 -17.06
CA ASN A 181 18.84 15.51 -17.93
C ASN A 181 17.51 15.69 -17.17
N TYR A 182 17.43 15.19 -15.94
CA TYR A 182 16.20 15.32 -15.12
C TYR A 182 15.98 16.73 -14.57
N GLN A 183 17.05 17.51 -14.32
CA GLN A 183 16.90 18.92 -13.96
C GLN A 183 16.27 19.73 -15.10
N ALA A 184 16.66 19.49 -16.35
CA ALA A 184 16.05 20.13 -17.52
C ALA A 184 14.57 19.75 -17.64
N LYS A 185 14.24 18.47 -17.46
CA LYS A 185 12.84 18.02 -17.47
C LYS A 185 12.01 18.63 -16.34
N ALA A 186 12.56 18.71 -15.14
CA ALA A 186 11.91 19.37 -14.00
C ALA A 186 11.67 20.87 -14.27
N GLN A 187 12.60 21.56 -14.93
CA GLN A 187 12.44 22.96 -15.34
C GLN A 187 11.33 23.12 -16.39
N GLU A 188 11.24 22.22 -17.37
CA GLU A 188 10.17 22.21 -18.39
C GLU A 188 8.80 22.05 -17.73
N ILE A 189 8.65 21.07 -16.83
CA ILE A 189 7.39 20.83 -16.11
C ILE A 189 7.07 22.04 -15.22
N LEU A 190 8.05 22.61 -14.52
CA LEU A 190 7.87 23.79 -13.68
C LEU A 190 7.38 25.00 -14.51
N PHE A 191 7.90 25.18 -15.72
CA PHE A 191 7.42 26.21 -16.64
C PHE A 191 5.95 26.00 -16.98
N LYS A 192 5.54 24.77 -17.31
CA LYS A 192 4.14 24.42 -17.59
C LYS A 192 3.24 24.66 -16.36
N VAL A 193 3.68 24.28 -15.16
CA VAL A 193 2.96 24.48 -13.89
C VAL A 193 2.71 25.96 -13.61
N ASN A 194 3.69 26.80 -13.88
CA ASN A 194 3.61 28.25 -13.68
C ASN A 194 2.77 28.95 -14.76
N ASN A 195 2.60 28.33 -15.93
CA ASN A 195 1.67 28.81 -16.94
C ASN A 195 0.23 28.48 -16.55
N LYS A 196 -0.53 29.51 -16.15
CA LYS A 196 -1.93 29.39 -15.72
C LYS A 196 -2.90 29.02 -16.86
N GLU A 197 -2.48 29.15 -18.11
CA GLU A 197 -3.28 28.81 -19.29
C GLU A 197 -3.27 27.29 -19.59
N ILE A 198 -2.25 26.56 -19.12
CA ILE A 198 -2.15 25.11 -19.35
C ILE A 198 -2.86 24.38 -18.23
N SER A 199 -3.98 23.72 -18.51
CA SER A 199 -4.74 22.94 -17.52
C SER A 199 -3.86 21.95 -16.74
N ILE A 200 -4.07 21.84 -15.43
CA ILE A 200 -3.27 20.99 -14.56
C ILE A 200 -3.48 19.51 -14.89
N SER A 201 -4.66 19.12 -15.38
CA SER A 201 -4.95 17.77 -15.89
C SER A 201 -4.03 17.35 -17.04
N VAL A 202 -3.52 18.30 -17.83
CA VAL A 202 -2.54 18.03 -18.91
C VAL A 202 -1.13 17.84 -18.33
N ILE A 203 -0.83 18.52 -17.22
CA ILE A 203 0.50 18.50 -16.59
C ILE A 203 0.69 17.25 -15.72
N LEU A 204 -0.37 16.77 -15.06
CA LEU A 204 -0.29 15.69 -14.08
C LEU A 204 0.28 14.37 -14.63
N PRO A 205 -0.09 13.87 -15.83
CA PRO A 205 0.50 12.65 -16.39
C PRO A 205 2.01 12.80 -16.63
N GLU A 206 2.44 13.94 -17.18
CA GLU A 206 3.86 14.21 -17.43
C GLU A 206 4.65 14.34 -16.11
N TYR A 207 4.07 15.01 -15.12
CA TYR A 207 4.65 15.09 -13.78
C TYR A 207 4.73 13.71 -13.12
N TYR A 208 3.72 12.86 -13.31
CA TYR A 208 3.69 11.49 -12.77
C TYR A 208 4.81 10.62 -13.35
N GLU A 209 4.99 10.65 -14.67
CA GLU A 209 6.10 9.94 -15.33
C GLU A 209 7.45 10.47 -14.85
N PHE A 210 7.62 11.78 -14.72
CA PHE A 210 8.84 12.36 -14.14
C PHE A 210 9.11 11.84 -12.72
N LEU A 211 8.09 11.76 -11.86
CA LEU A 211 8.24 11.21 -10.50
C LEU A 211 8.69 9.74 -10.50
N ARG A 212 8.19 8.93 -11.44
CA ARG A 212 8.62 7.54 -11.63
C ARG A 212 10.08 7.45 -12.06
N GLU A 213 10.48 8.29 -13.02
CA GLU A 213 11.85 8.36 -13.51
C GLU A 213 12.84 8.71 -12.38
N ILE A 214 12.48 9.65 -11.50
CA ILE A 214 13.30 10.02 -10.34
C ILE A 214 13.05 9.13 -9.11
N ASN A 215 12.15 8.15 -9.21
CA ASN A 215 11.77 7.20 -8.15
C ASN A 215 11.26 7.89 -6.86
N GLU A 216 10.51 8.98 -6.99
CA GLU A 216 9.88 9.69 -5.85
C GLU A 216 8.51 9.09 -5.54
N LYS A 217 8.54 7.97 -4.81
CA LYS A 217 7.35 7.14 -4.53
C LYS A 217 6.25 7.86 -3.74
N LYS A 218 6.60 8.81 -2.86
CA LYS A 218 5.60 9.51 -2.02
C LYS A 218 4.76 10.48 -2.82
N GLU A 219 5.42 11.25 -3.69
CA GLU A 219 4.72 12.16 -4.60
C GLU A 219 3.94 11.36 -5.66
N GLU A 220 4.51 10.25 -6.14
CA GLU A 220 3.88 9.34 -7.11
C GLU A 220 2.54 8.81 -6.56
N GLN A 221 2.52 8.25 -5.36
CA GLN A 221 1.29 7.73 -4.74
C GLN A 221 0.18 8.79 -4.68
N TRP A 222 0.52 10.04 -4.37
CA TRP A 222 -0.47 11.12 -4.37
C TRP A 222 -0.99 11.43 -5.77
N VAL A 223 -0.10 11.62 -6.76
CA VAL A 223 -0.54 11.92 -8.14
C VAL A 223 -1.36 10.77 -8.71
N GLY A 224 -0.99 9.52 -8.41
CA GLY A 224 -1.72 8.32 -8.84
C GLY A 224 -3.15 8.30 -8.27
N ALA A 225 -3.32 8.64 -6.99
CA ALA A 225 -4.64 8.77 -6.39
C ALA A 225 -5.51 9.82 -7.11
N GLU A 226 -4.95 11.01 -7.38
CA GLU A 226 -5.67 12.08 -8.10
C GLU A 226 -6.04 11.71 -9.54
N LEU A 227 -5.13 11.06 -10.28
CA LEU A 227 -5.38 10.62 -11.67
C LEU A 227 -6.42 9.50 -11.75
N SER A 228 -6.45 8.61 -10.75
CA SER A 228 -7.41 7.50 -10.70
C SER A 228 -8.82 7.94 -10.30
N GLY A 229 -8.98 9.17 -9.81
CA GLY A 229 -10.22 9.69 -9.26
C GLY A 229 -10.63 9.06 -7.92
N ASN A 230 -9.95 8.02 -7.41
CA ASN A 230 -10.36 7.20 -6.27
C ASN A 230 -10.09 7.83 -4.88
N VAL A 231 -10.20 9.15 -4.73
CA VAL A 231 -9.83 9.87 -3.50
C VAL A 231 -10.81 9.60 -2.33
N SER A 232 -11.80 8.73 -2.50
CA SER A 232 -12.82 8.43 -1.48
C SER A 232 -12.36 7.56 -0.30
N GLU A 233 -11.19 6.93 -0.33
CA GLU A 233 -10.75 6.02 0.76
C GLU A 233 -9.46 6.45 1.50
N LEU A 234 -8.62 7.32 0.94
CA LEU A 234 -7.33 7.63 1.58
C LEU A 234 -7.44 8.54 2.81
N GLY A 235 -8.48 9.38 2.89
CA GLY A 235 -8.61 10.36 3.97
C GLY A 235 -9.09 9.80 5.32
N LYS A 236 -9.76 8.64 5.31
CA LYS A 236 -10.36 8.05 6.53
C LYS A 236 -9.42 7.06 7.21
N ASP A 237 -8.64 6.31 6.42
CA ASP A 237 -7.82 5.22 6.90
C ASP A 237 -6.32 5.58 7.00
N HIS A 238 -5.88 6.69 6.39
CA HIS A 238 -4.48 7.10 6.41
C HIS A 238 -4.25 8.63 6.50
N PRO A 239 -4.57 9.27 7.64
CA PRO A 239 -4.38 10.71 7.85
C PRO A 239 -2.92 11.19 7.67
N GLU A 240 -1.94 10.31 7.87
CA GLU A 240 -0.50 10.58 7.75
C GLU A 240 -0.05 11.00 6.33
N TYR A 241 -0.77 10.59 5.27
CA TYR A 241 -0.41 10.97 3.89
C TYR A 241 -0.58 12.47 3.63
N PHE A 242 -1.48 13.12 4.36
CA PHE A 242 -1.80 14.54 4.20
C PHE A 242 -1.01 15.43 5.17
N GLU A 243 -0.52 14.85 6.26
CA GLU A 243 0.38 15.49 7.22
C GLU A 243 1.71 15.88 6.56
N TYR A 244 2.25 15.00 5.70
CA TYR A 244 3.49 15.21 4.94
C TYR A 244 3.52 16.52 4.15
N ARG A 245 2.37 17.00 3.66
CA ARG A 245 2.27 18.19 2.82
C ARG A 245 1.69 19.42 3.52
N LYS A 246 1.49 19.39 4.86
CA LYS A 246 0.83 20.45 5.63
C LYS A 246 -0.46 20.96 4.97
N ILE A 247 -1.21 20.05 4.35
CA ILE A 247 -2.46 20.39 3.66
C ILE A 247 -3.48 20.72 4.73
N LYS A 248 -3.70 22.01 5.02
CA LYS A 248 -4.69 22.48 6.00
C LYS A 248 -6.15 22.22 5.61
N GLY A 249 -6.40 21.44 4.56
CA GLY A 249 -7.73 21.16 4.06
C GLY A 249 -7.70 20.08 2.98
N TYR A 250 -7.96 18.85 3.40
CA TYR A 250 -8.98 18.05 2.73
C TYR A 250 -10.31 18.37 3.44
N ILE A 251 -11.43 18.21 2.75
CA ILE A 251 -12.75 18.38 3.38
C ILE A 251 -12.99 17.14 4.25
N SER A 252 -12.53 17.24 5.50
CA SER A 252 -12.84 16.32 6.59
C SER A 252 -14.14 16.81 7.23
N PRO A 253 -15.21 15.99 7.31
CA PRO A 253 -16.43 16.39 7.98
C PRO A 253 -16.25 16.13 9.48
N SER A 254 -15.65 17.08 10.19
CA SER A 254 -15.59 16.99 11.66
C SER A 254 -16.15 18.19 12.40
N GLU A 255 -16.39 19.35 11.79
CA GLU A 255 -17.13 20.43 12.45
C GLU A 255 -17.94 21.25 11.46
N LEU A 256 -19.28 21.19 11.53
CA LEU A 256 -20.16 22.18 10.92
C LEU A 256 -21.36 22.43 11.85
N ILE A 257 -21.18 23.42 12.71
CA ILE A 257 -22.26 24.05 13.48
C ILE A 257 -23.04 24.97 12.54
N SER A 258 -24.36 24.73 12.49
CA SER A 258 -25.50 25.61 12.17
C SER A 258 -25.33 26.89 11.33
N ALA A 259 -26.19 26.97 10.31
CA ALA A 259 -26.75 28.16 9.65
C ALA A 259 -25.86 28.93 8.64
N GLY A 260 -25.87 28.45 7.39
CA GLY A 260 -25.36 29.15 6.21
C GLY A 260 -24.83 28.14 5.18
N MET A 261 -25.28 28.22 3.93
CA MET A 261 -24.76 27.38 2.85
C MET A 261 -23.28 27.74 2.60
N TYR A 262 -22.39 26.75 2.62
CA TYR A 262 -20.93 26.93 2.50
C TYR A 262 -20.42 26.46 1.13
N SER A 263 -19.12 26.69 0.88
CA SER A 263 -18.42 26.52 -0.41
C SER A 263 -18.44 25.12 -1.02
N LEU A 264 -18.89 24.11 -0.28
CA LEU A 264 -19.12 22.74 -0.74
C LEU A 264 -20.33 22.17 0.02
N ASP A 265 -21.51 22.38 -0.54
CA ASP A 265 -22.73 21.78 -0.02
C ASP A 265 -23.14 20.62 -0.95
N ILE A 266 -23.28 19.43 -0.35
CA ILE A 266 -23.87 18.28 -1.03
C ILE A 266 -25.37 18.36 -0.80
N ILE A 267 -26.14 18.46 -1.88
CA ILE A 267 -27.60 18.60 -1.83
C ILE A 267 -28.22 17.40 -2.54
N ALA A 268 -28.70 16.43 -1.75
CA ALA A 268 -29.58 15.40 -2.29
C ALA A 268 -30.95 16.03 -2.54
N ALA A 269 -31.41 16.01 -3.80
CA ALA A 269 -32.74 16.50 -4.14
C ALA A 269 -33.41 15.59 -5.18
N ASP A 270 -34.64 15.18 -4.89
CA ASP A 270 -35.67 15.09 -5.93
C ASP A 270 -36.08 16.54 -6.26
N GLU A 271 -36.34 16.87 -7.52
CA GLU A 271 -36.56 18.22 -8.04
C GLU A 271 -37.70 18.98 -7.32
N LYS A 272 -38.49 18.26 -6.50
CA LYS A 272 -39.62 18.74 -5.68
C LYS A 272 -39.47 18.55 -4.15
N SER A 273 -38.36 18.04 -3.63
CA SER A 273 -38.23 17.60 -2.23
C SER A 273 -37.05 18.25 -1.49
N MET A 274 -37.20 18.41 -0.17
CA MET A 274 -36.29 19.12 0.75
C MET A 274 -34.80 18.74 0.61
N MET A 275 -33.93 19.73 0.84
CA MET A 275 -32.47 19.59 0.85
C MET A 275 -32.01 18.79 2.07
N PHE A 276 -31.42 17.62 1.85
CA PHE A 276 -30.74 16.87 2.90
C PHE A 276 -29.22 17.02 2.75
N LYS A 277 -28.56 17.48 3.81
CA LYS A 277 -27.10 17.52 3.90
C LYS A 277 -26.59 16.07 3.92
N HIS A 278 -25.57 15.80 3.11
CA HIS A 278 -24.91 14.50 3.07
C HIS A 278 -23.43 14.68 3.39
N ASP A 279 -22.84 13.72 4.12
CA ASP A 279 -21.43 13.75 4.51
C ASP A 279 -20.49 13.08 3.47
N TYR A 280 -21.00 12.81 2.26
CA TYR A 280 -20.29 12.02 1.24
C TYR A 280 -19.89 12.85 0.03
N ILE A 281 -18.59 12.96 -0.21
CA ILE A 281 -18.03 13.62 -1.40
C ILE A 281 -17.64 12.53 -2.41
N PRO A 282 -18.16 12.55 -3.64
CA PRO A 282 -17.80 11.57 -4.66
C PRO A 282 -16.37 11.79 -5.13
N SER A 283 -15.75 10.69 -5.54
CA SER A 283 -14.58 10.65 -6.40
C SER A 283 -14.77 11.52 -7.65
N ILE A 284 -14.00 12.60 -7.77
CA ILE A 284 -14.01 13.52 -8.92
C ILE A 284 -12.56 13.76 -9.35
N SER A 285 -12.28 13.57 -10.64
CA SER A 285 -10.97 13.82 -11.22
C SER A 285 -10.71 15.32 -11.41
N ILE A 286 -9.42 15.69 -11.47
CA ILE A 286 -9.04 17.08 -11.75
C ILE A 286 -9.52 17.57 -13.12
N HIS A 287 -9.58 16.68 -14.11
CA HIS A 287 -10.14 16.99 -15.43
C HIS A 287 -11.62 17.39 -15.35
N GLU A 288 -12.41 16.69 -14.53
CA GLU A 288 -13.83 17.02 -14.32
C GLU A 288 -14.00 18.35 -13.57
N ILE A 289 -13.10 18.67 -12.62
CA ILE A 289 -13.08 19.97 -11.94
C ILE A 289 -12.77 21.11 -12.91
N GLU A 290 -11.78 20.94 -13.79
CA GLU A 290 -11.41 21.98 -14.76
C GLU A 290 -12.51 22.16 -15.82
N THR A 291 -13.06 21.06 -16.35
CA THR A 291 -14.19 21.10 -17.29
C THR A 291 -15.41 21.80 -16.67
N PHE A 292 -15.65 21.62 -15.37
CA PHE A 292 -16.70 22.33 -14.64
C PHE A 292 -16.42 23.84 -14.56
N LEU A 293 -15.19 24.24 -14.24
CA LEU A 293 -14.82 25.66 -14.13
C LEU A 293 -14.98 26.38 -15.46
N ASP A 294 -14.71 25.70 -16.57
CA ASP A 294 -14.84 26.26 -17.92
C ASP A 294 -16.30 26.37 -18.39
N SER A 295 -17.17 25.49 -17.89
CA SER A 295 -18.57 25.38 -18.35
C SER A 295 -19.60 26.03 -17.42
N SER A 296 -19.23 26.37 -16.18
CA SER A 296 -20.18 26.85 -15.16
C SER A 296 -20.10 28.36 -14.92
N THR A 297 -21.28 29.02 -14.93
CA THR A 297 -21.47 30.40 -14.49
C THR A 297 -21.88 30.51 -13.01
N GLY A 298 -21.82 29.41 -12.26
CA GLY A 298 -22.35 29.26 -10.91
C GLY A 298 -22.23 27.84 -10.39
N PHE A 299 -23.16 27.39 -9.55
CA PHE A 299 -23.19 26.01 -9.07
C PHE A 299 -23.52 25.05 -10.21
N GLY A 300 -22.62 24.13 -10.55
CA GLY A 300 -22.91 23.06 -11.49
C GLY A 300 -23.55 21.85 -10.80
N ARG A 301 -23.81 20.82 -11.60
CA ARG A 301 -24.63 19.66 -11.24
C ARG A 301 -23.95 18.39 -11.76
N ILE A 302 -23.50 17.52 -10.87
CA ILE A 302 -23.06 16.17 -11.23
C ILE A 302 -24.15 15.19 -10.84
N ALA A 303 -24.62 14.37 -11.78
CA ALA A 303 -25.63 13.35 -11.54
C ALA A 303 -24.96 11.98 -11.35
N LEU A 304 -25.13 11.37 -10.18
CA LEU A 304 -24.67 10.01 -9.91
C LEU A 304 -25.71 8.97 -10.33
N SER A 305 -25.23 7.81 -10.79
CA SER A 305 -26.09 6.68 -11.15
C SER A 305 -26.72 6.02 -9.92
N LYS A 306 -27.93 5.44 -10.08
CA LYS A 306 -28.63 4.71 -8.99
C LYS A 306 -27.78 3.60 -8.38
N LYS A 307 -27.03 2.86 -9.20
CA LYS A 307 -26.09 1.82 -8.74
C LYS A 307 -25.06 2.36 -7.75
N TYR A 308 -24.53 3.56 -7.99
CA TYR A 308 -23.56 4.18 -7.11
C TYR A 308 -24.21 4.74 -5.84
N ILE A 309 -25.41 5.31 -5.96
CA ILE A 309 -26.22 5.74 -4.81
C ILE A 309 -26.49 4.57 -3.85
N ASP A 310 -26.85 3.41 -4.40
CA ASP A 310 -27.13 2.22 -3.60
C ASP A 310 -25.84 1.72 -2.90
N SER A 311 -24.67 1.90 -3.53
CA SER A 311 -23.37 1.49 -2.96
C SER A 311 -22.91 2.33 -1.76
N ILE A 312 -23.37 3.57 -1.64
CA ILE A 312 -23.04 4.45 -0.51
C ILE A 312 -24.02 4.30 0.67
N GLY A 313 -24.93 3.31 0.62
CA GLY A 313 -25.83 2.97 1.73
C GLY A 313 -26.97 3.96 1.95
N VAL A 314 -27.28 4.80 0.95
CA VAL A 314 -28.32 5.82 1.07
C VAL A 314 -29.65 5.26 0.60
N ASP A 315 -30.40 4.71 1.55
CA ASP A 315 -31.75 4.19 1.29
C ASP A 315 -32.79 5.32 1.28
N LEU A 316 -32.82 6.06 0.17
CA LEU A 316 -33.85 7.07 -0.09
C LEU A 316 -34.66 6.63 -1.31
N PRO A 317 -35.80 5.91 -1.11
CA PRO A 317 -36.53 5.20 -2.17
C PRO A 317 -37.15 6.09 -3.26
N ARG A 318 -37.04 7.42 -3.14
CA ARG A 318 -37.52 8.42 -4.12
C ARG A 318 -36.42 9.20 -4.83
N ILE A 319 -35.16 9.07 -4.42
CA ILE A 319 -34.05 9.82 -5.01
C ILE A 319 -33.38 8.97 -6.09
N THR A 320 -33.51 9.41 -7.34
CA THR A 320 -32.92 8.74 -8.51
C THR A 320 -31.62 9.39 -8.98
N LYS A 321 -31.33 10.62 -8.51
CA LYS A 321 -30.14 11.41 -8.87
C LYS A 321 -29.68 12.22 -7.66
N PHE A 322 -28.37 12.30 -7.46
CA PHE A 322 -27.75 13.27 -6.54
C PHE A 322 -27.29 14.48 -7.33
N TYR A 323 -27.23 15.64 -6.69
CA TYR A 323 -26.69 16.86 -7.27
C TYR A 323 -25.58 17.42 -6.38
N PHE A 324 -24.42 17.68 -6.97
CA PHE A 324 -23.29 18.30 -6.28
C PHE A 324 -23.17 19.75 -6.65
N TYR A 325 -23.14 20.62 -5.66
CA TYR A 325 -22.99 22.05 -5.84
C TYR A 325 -21.56 22.45 -5.44
N PHE A 326 -20.79 22.90 -6.42
CA PHE A 326 -19.45 23.43 -6.17
C PHE A 326 -19.43 24.94 -6.34
N ASN A 327 -18.82 25.64 -5.38
CA ASN A 327 -18.50 27.05 -5.55
C ASN A 327 -17.25 27.17 -6.44
N PRO A 328 -17.31 27.87 -7.59
CA PRO A 328 -16.16 28.04 -8.49
C PRO A 328 -14.90 28.56 -7.79
N THR A 329 -15.04 29.48 -6.84
CA THR A 329 -13.92 30.02 -6.06
C THR A 329 -13.22 28.94 -5.23
N GLY A 330 -13.98 27.98 -4.70
CA GLY A 330 -13.45 26.83 -3.95
C GLY A 330 -12.65 25.89 -4.85
N LEU A 331 -13.18 25.59 -6.03
CA LEU A 331 -12.49 24.75 -7.02
C LEU A 331 -11.21 25.41 -7.56
N ILE A 332 -11.25 26.72 -7.87
CA ILE A 332 -10.06 27.49 -8.28
C ILE A 332 -8.97 27.42 -7.20
N ARG A 333 -9.35 27.50 -5.91
CA ARG A 333 -8.41 27.38 -4.80
C ARG A 333 -7.77 25.99 -4.74
N ILE A 334 -8.53 24.92 -5.00
CA ILE A 334 -8.00 23.55 -5.07
C ILE A 334 -6.95 23.43 -6.18
N ILE A 335 -7.29 23.85 -7.40
CA ILE A 335 -6.36 23.83 -8.55
C ILE A 335 -5.09 24.63 -8.26
N THR A 336 -5.24 25.82 -7.66
CA THR A 336 -4.11 26.68 -7.27
C THR A 336 -3.19 26.00 -6.24
N ASN A 337 -3.77 25.31 -5.25
CA ASN A 337 -2.99 24.59 -4.24
C ASN A 337 -2.20 23.42 -4.84
N ILE A 338 -2.80 22.68 -5.78
CA ILE A 338 -2.13 21.58 -6.48
C ILE A 338 -0.94 22.13 -7.27
N ARG A 339 -1.15 23.18 -8.06
CA ARG A 339 -0.06 23.86 -8.80
C ARG A 339 1.07 24.30 -7.89
N SER A 340 0.74 24.99 -6.80
CA SER A 340 1.74 25.50 -5.86
C SER A 340 2.61 24.39 -5.27
N LYS A 341 2.03 23.22 -5.00
CA LYS A 341 2.76 22.07 -4.44
C LYS A 341 3.66 21.39 -5.45
N ILE A 342 3.16 21.13 -6.65
CA ILE A 342 3.97 20.60 -7.75
C ILE A 342 5.14 21.55 -8.00
N GLY A 343 4.87 22.87 -8.08
CA GLY A 343 5.89 23.88 -8.25
C GLY A 343 6.92 23.90 -7.11
N ALA A 344 6.48 23.83 -5.86
CA ALA A 344 7.38 23.79 -4.70
C ALA A 344 8.29 22.55 -4.71
N PHE A 345 7.75 21.38 -5.04
CA PHE A 345 8.54 20.16 -5.18
C PHE A 345 9.59 20.30 -6.29
N LEU A 346 9.19 20.73 -7.48
CA LEU A 346 10.10 20.90 -8.62
C LEU A 346 11.21 21.92 -8.33
N VAL A 347 10.90 23.05 -7.67
CA VAL A 347 11.91 24.03 -7.24
C VAL A 347 12.90 23.42 -6.26
N GLN A 348 12.43 22.64 -5.28
CA GLN A 348 13.31 21.95 -4.34
C GLN A 348 14.18 20.90 -5.02
N TYR A 349 13.63 20.19 -6.01
CA TYR A 349 14.36 19.20 -6.79
C TYR A 349 15.46 19.84 -7.64
N ILE A 350 15.16 20.93 -8.36
CA ILE A 350 16.12 21.64 -9.22
C ILE A 350 17.28 22.24 -8.41
N ARG A 351 17.05 22.60 -7.15
CA ARG A 351 18.07 23.19 -6.26
C ARG A 351 19.00 22.17 -5.60
N LYS A 352 18.64 20.88 -5.61
CA LYS A 352 19.50 19.79 -5.15
C LYS A 352 20.44 19.39 -6.27
#